data_AF-A0AAN9VWZ9-F1
#
_entry.id   AF-A0AAN9VWZ9-F1
#
_cell.length_a   1.000
_cell.length_b   1.000
_cell.length_c   1.000
_cell.angle_alpha   90.00
_cell.angle_beta   90.00
_cell.angle_gamma   90.00
#
_symmetry.space_group_name_H-M   'P 1'
#
loop_
_entity.id
_entity.type
_entity.pdbx_description
1 polymer ?
#
loop_
_entity_poly.entity_id
_entity_poly.type
_entity_poly.pdbx_seq_one_letter_code
_entity_poly.pdbx_strand_id
1 'polypeptide(L)'
;MATLGDIDKINKNITSAPAKAIQTLHKLIFEDIPKDRKNRKRLKEFSGFTFELDSKDFKLKKEFINNSFTEAELGTICSILCINDGTKED
;
A
#
# COMPACT_ATOMS: atom_id res chain seq x y z
N MET A 1 -18.02 -4.76 2.49
CA MET A 1 -16.62 -4.92 2.93
C MET A 1 -16.01 -3.54 2.98
N ALA A 2 -15.31 -3.18 4.05
CA ALA A 2 -14.61 -1.90 4.12
C ALA A 2 -13.40 -1.92 3.18
N THR A 3 -13.15 -0.79 2.52
CA THR A 3 -12.07 -0.59 1.56
C THR A 3 -11.15 0.53 2.03
N LEU A 4 -9.95 0.64 1.46
CA LEU A 4 -9.04 1.77 1.75
C LEU A 4 -9.69 3.13 1.46
N GLY A 5 -10.60 3.19 0.48
CA GLY A 5 -11.35 4.39 0.11
C GLY A 5 -12.39 4.82 1.14
N ASP A 6 -12.85 3.93 2.01
CA ASP A 6 -13.82 4.25 3.07
C ASP A 6 -13.16 5.00 4.24
N ILE A 7 -11.83 4.97 4.34
CA ILE A 7 -11.08 5.72 5.35
C ILE A 7 -10.79 7.12 4.81
N ASP A 8 -11.56 8.11 5.26
CA ASP A 8 -11.53 9.51 4.79
C ASP A 8 -10.12 10.08 4.60
N LYS A 9 -9.25 9.87 5.61
CA LYS A 9 -7.88 10.38 5.61
C LYS A 9 -7.01 9.70 4.53
N ILE A 10 -7.09 8.37 4.42
CA ILE A 10 -6.37 7.60 3.41
C ILE A 10 -6.92 7.92 2.02
N ASN A 11 -8.23 8.04 1.84
CA ASN A 11 -8.86 8.42 0.58
C ASN A 11 -8.37 9.80 0.10
N LYS A 12 -8.29 10.79 1.00
CA LYS A 12 -7.71 12.11 0.70
C LYS A 12 -6.24 11.99 0.30
N ASN A 13 -5.44 11.24 1.04
CA ASN A 13 -4.02 11.02 0.73
C ASN A 13 -3.83 10.32 -0.63
N ILE A 14 -4.60 9.26 -0.93
CA ILE A 14 -4.58 8.58 -2.23
C ILE A 14 -5.01 9.53 -3.35
N THR A 15 -5.83 10.54 -3.08
CA THR A 15 -6.27 11.51 -4.09
C THR A 15 -5.23 12.59 -4.35
N SER A 16 -4.57 13.09 -3.31
CA SER A 16 -3.61 14.21 -3.41
C SER A 16 -2.16 13.76 -3.65
N ALA A 17 -1.81 12.51 -3.34
CA ALA A 17 -0.42 12.05 -3.41
C ALA A 17 0.15 12.12 -4.84
N PRO A 18 1.47 12.34 -4.99
CA PRO A 18 2.15 12.35 -6.29
C PRO A 18 1.96 11.05 -7.06
N ALA A 19 1.97 11.11 -8.39
CA ALA A 19 1.76 9.94 -9.26
C ALA A 19 2.76 8.81 -8.98
N LYS A 20 4.03 9.15 -8.72
CA LYS A 20 5.08 8.18 -8.37
C LYS A 20 4.72 7.44 -7.07
N ALA A 21 4.28 8.15 -6.04
CA ALA A 21 3.88 7.56 -4.77
C ALA A 21 2.68 6.61 -4.91
N ILE A 22 1.71 6.97 -5.76
CA ILE A 22 0.58 6.11 -6.12
C ILE A 22 1.03 4.86 -6.88
N GLN A 23 1.98 4.98 -7.81
CA GLN A 23 2.55 3.84 -8.52
C GLN A 23 3.27 2.90 -7.55
N THR A 24 4.04 3.46 -6.60
CA THR A 24 4.73 2.69 -5.56
C THR A 24 3.72 1.93 -4.67
N LEU A 25 2.67 2.59 -4.18
CA LEU A 25 1.61 1.92 -3.40
C LEU A 25 0.87 0.85 -4.22
N HIS A 26 0.58 1.12 -5.49
CA HIS A 26 -0.06 0.16 -6.38
C HIS A 26 0.81 -1.08 -6.60
N LYS A 27 2.12 -0.89 -6.82
CA LYS A 27 3.09 -1.98 -6.92
C LYS A 27 3.13 -2.81 -5.63
N LEU A 28 3.04 -2.19 -4.46
CA LEU A 28 3.03 -2.94 -3.20
C LEU A 28 1.80 -3.83 -3.09
N ILE A 29 0.62 -3.30 -3.40
CA ILE A 29 -0.64 -4.04 -3.25
C ILE A 29 -0.80 -5.11 -4.33
N PHE A 30 -0.64 -4.72 -5.60
CA PHE A 30 -0.98 -5.56 -6.76
C PHE A 30 0.23 -6.21 -7.44
N GLU A 31 1.45 -5.94 -6.97
CA GLU A 31 2.72 -6.45 -7.56
C GLU A 31 2.90 -6.04 -9.04
N ASP A 32 2.18 -4.99 -9.45
CA ASP A 32 2.14 -4.48 -10.82
C ASP A 32 2.30 -2.96 -10.85
N ILE A 33 3.04 -2.47 -11.86
CA ILE A 33 3.19 -1.05 -12.12
C ILE A 33 2.07 -0.63 -13.08
N PRO A 34 1.13 0.23 -12.64
CA PRO A 34 -0.04 0.53 -13.42
C PRO A 34 0.36 1.34 -14.67
N LYS A 35 -0.09 0.87 -15.84
CA LYS A 35 0.09 1.55 -17.13
C LYS A 35 -1.03 2.57 -17.43
N ASP A 36 -2.04 2.65 -16.57
CA ASP A 36 -3.24 3.45 -16.78
C ASP A 36 -3.55 4.42 -15.62
N ARG A 37 -4.46 5.37 -15.89
CA ARG A 37 -4.86 6.41 -14.94
C ARG A 37 -5.86 5.94 -13.88
N LYS A 38 -6.32 4.68 -13.92
CA LYS A 38 -7.32 4.13 -12.97
C LYS A 38 -6.70 3.56 -11.70
N ASN A 39 -5.37 3.64 -11.54
CA ASN A 39 -4.65 3.17 -10.36
C ASN A 39 -5.20 3.71 -9.02
N ARG A 40 -5.54 5.00 -8.95
CA ARG A 40 -6.14 5.59 -7.73
C ARG A 40 -7.50 4.98 -7.40
N LYS A 41 -8.32 4.67 -8.40
CA LYS A 41 -9.62 4.03 -8.20
C LYS A 41 -9.43 2.62 -7.62
N ARG A 42 -8.56 1.80 -8.24
CA ARG A 42 -8.26 0.44 -7.76
C ARG A 42 -7.71 0.43 -6.33
N LEU A 43 -6.84 1.37 -6.00
CA LEU A 43 -6.33 1.52 -4.64
C LEU A 43 -7.43 1.81 -3.63
N LYS A 44 -8.38 2.68 -3.96
CA LYS A 44 -9.52 2.98 -3.08
C LYS A 44 -10.45 1.78 -2.91
N GLU A 45 -10.61 0.97 -3.93
CA GLU A 45 -11.46 -0.23 -3.91
C GLU A 45 -10.77 -1.44 -3.25
N PHE A 46 -9.50 -1.32 -2.85
CA PHE A 46 -8.77 -2.42 -2.21
C PHE A 46 -9.36 -2.74 -0.83
N SER A 47 -9.82 -3.98 -0.64
CA SER A 47 -10.47 -4.47 0.58
C SER A 47 -9.53 -5.27 1.50
N GLY A 48 -8.22 -5.21 1.27
CA GLY A 48 -7.23 -5.94 2.06
C GLY A 48 -6.72 -7.21 1.40
N PHE A 49 -5.70 -7.80 2.02
CA PHE A 49 -5.15 -9.08 1.61
C PHE A 49 -5.95 -10.23 2.23
N THR A 50 -6.09 -11.33 1.49
CA THR A 50 -6.84 -12.51 1.93
C THR A 50 -5.96 -13.58 2.58
N PHE A 51 -4.66 -13.35 2.69
CA PHE A 51 -3.73 -14.29 3.31
C PHE A 51 -3.74 -14.16 4.85
N GLU A 52 -3.51 -15.27 5.53
CA GLU A 52 -3.35 -15.30 6.99
C GLU A 52 -1.95 -14.89 7.42
N LEU A 53 -1.80 -14.47 8.68
CA LEU A 53 -0.49 -14.22 9.29
C LEU A 53 0.34 -15.51 9.25
N ASP A 54 1.65 -15.37 9.01
CA ASP A 54 2.62 -16.47 8.88
C ASP A 54 2.36 -17.51 7.78
N SER A 55 1.32 -17.33 6.97
CA SER A 55 1.07 -18.11 5.76
C SER A 55 2.23 -18.00 4.77
N LYS A 56 2.30 -18.94 3.82
CA LYS A 56 3.30 -18.89 2.75
C LYS A 56 3.17 -17.60 1.94
N ASP A 57 1.94 -17.20 1.62
CA ASP A 57 1.66 -15.97 0.88
C ASP A 57 2.09 -14.72 1.65
N PHE A 58 1.89 -14.67 2.97
CA PHE A 58 2.41 -13.59 3.82
C PHE A 58 3.94 -13.51 3.77
N LYS A 59 4.64 -14.65 3.89
CA LYS A 59 6.10 -14.70 3.85
C LYS A 59 6.65 -14.27 2.49
N LEU A 60 6.06 -14.76 1.40
CA LEU A 60 6.42 -14.35 0.04
C LEU A 60 6.18 -12.86 -0.18
N LYS A 61 5.05 -12.32 0.31
CA LYS A 61 4.77 -10.89 0.24
C LYS A 61 5.79 -10.06 1.01
N LYS A 62 6.19 -10.50 2.20
CA LYS A 62 7.22 -9.85 3.01
C LYS A 62 8.58 -9.84 2.31
N GLU A 63 8.99 -10.97 1.73
CA GLU A 63 10.24 -11.06 0.95
C GLU A 63 10.18 -10.18 -0.30
N PHE A 64 9.06 -10.17 -1.02
CA PHE A 64 8.85 -9.28 -2.15
C PHE A 64 9.01 -7.81 -1.75
N ILE A 65 8.39 -7.39 -0.65
CA ILE A 65 8.48 -6.01 -0.15
C ILE A 65 9.93 -5.66 0.20
N ASN A 66 10.63 -6.52 0.93
CA ASN A 66 12.03 -6.29 1.31
C ASN A 66 12.98 -6.18 0.10
N ASN A 67 12.73 -6.94 -0.96
CA ASN A 67 13.59 -6.95 -2.15
C ASN A 67 13.22 -5.87 -3.18
N SER A 68 11.97 -5.41 -3.20
CA SER A 68 11.43 -4.59 -4.29
C SER A 68 11.26 -3.11 -3.97
N PHE A 69 11.44 -2.72 -2.71
CA PHE A 69 11.22 -1.36 -2.22
C PHE A 69 12.38 -0.88 -1.37
N THR A 70 12.72 0.39 -1.54
CA THR A 70 13.66 1.09 -0.67
C THR A 70 12.98 1.60 0.59
N GLU A 71 13.74 1.89 1.65
CA GLU A 71 13.22 2.50 2.87
C GLU A 71 12.46 3.82 2.60
N ALA A 72 12.94 4.63 1.65
CA ALA A 72 12.27 5.87 1.25
C ALA A 72 10.91 5.62 0.58
N GLU A 73 10.81 4.57 -0.24
CA GLU A 73 9.54 4.17 -0.85
C GLU A 73 8.57 3.62 0.20
N LEU A 74 9.05 2.82 1.14
CA LEU A 74 8.24 2.33 2.26
C LEU A 74 7.76 3.49 3.14
N GLY A 75 8.63 4.46 3.46
CA GLY A 75 8.24 5.67 4.20
C GLY A 75 7.16 6.48 3.47
N THR A 76 7.23 6.56 2.14
CA THR A 76 6.20 7.20 1.32
C THR A 76 4.87 6.45 1.40
N ILE A 77 4.90 5.11 1.34
CA ILE A 77 3.70 4.27 1.49
C ILE A 77 3.08 4.46 2.88
N CYS A 78 3.90 4.41 3.94
CA CYS A 78 3.46 4.63 5.32
C CYS A 78 2.77 5.99 5.47
N SER A 79 3.34 7.05 4.89
CA SER A 79 2.74 8.39 4.89
C SER A 79 1.35 8.41 4.24
N ILE A 80 1.17 7.76 3.08
CA ILE A 80 -0.15 7.66 2.42
C ILE A 80 -1.15 6.93 3.31
N LEU A 81 -0.73 5.79 3.86
CA LEU A 81 -1.56 4.93 4.70
C LEU A 81 -1.77 5.47 6.12
N CYS A 82 -1.22 6.65 6.44
CA CYS A 82 -1.25 7.24 7.78
C CYS A 82 -0.66 6.31 8.85
N ILE A 83 0.26 5.44 8.45
CA ILE A 83 1.04 4.62 9.36
C ILE A 83 2.21 5.50 9.79
N ASN A 84 2.18 5.97 11.02
CA ASN A 84 3.38 6.55 11.60
C ASN A 84 4.38 5.43 11.87
N ASP A 85 5.66 5.76 11.80
CA ASP A 85 6.74 4.99 12.40
C ASP A 85 6.37 4.67 13.84
N GLY A 86 5.77 3.49 14.03
CA GLY A 86 5.60 2.92 15.34
C GLY A 86 6.98 2.88 15.96
N THR A 87 7.15 3.61 17.06
CA THR A 87 8.04 3.11 18.10
C THR A 87 7.78 1.61 18.21
N LYS A 88 8.85 0.83 18.10
CA LYS A 88 8.81 -0.59 18.45
C LYS A 88 8.02 -0.70 19.76
N GLU A 89 7.11 -1.68 19.84
CA GLU A 89 6.24 -2.01 20.98
C GLU A 89 4.80 -1.46 20.88
N ASP A 90 3.88 -2.33 20.48
CA ASP A 90 2.83 -2.89 21.37
C ASP A 90 2.38 -4.27 20.83
#